data_AF-A0A932XNC7-F1
#
_entry.id   AF-A0A932XNC7-F1
#
_cell.length_a   1.000
_cell.length_b   1.000
_cell.length_c   1.000
_cell.angle_alpha   90.00
_cell.angle_beta   90.00
_cell.angle_gamma   90.00
#
_symmetry.space_group_name_H-M   'P 1'
#
loop_
_entity.id
_entity.type
_entity.pdbx_description
1 polymer ?
#
loop_
_entity_poly.entity_id
_entity_poly.type
_entity_poly.pdbx_seq_one_letter_code
_entity_poly.pdbx_strand_id
1 'polypeptide(L)'
;MTRKYREQPNAGIDLTSPKVQEGIWNEYKNPKEKILALDVTRMPADALAFYRPFHFSPYEEWGIYIMADRLLHHCMMIYRAFAGKLYAFNLETLISYVLFEVFHHEFFHHLVESAATTIEILSIGFGKPKAIYVDYLKDEYTHETGLGEHPHNPLEEALANAYAYNSFSFLSRVKVGYRILLVKLYQAMLQKSWPYEASGYNSAIHYIGPGYVSGAAQLLAMLVCSHSLDPYSARLLAKNVLLSGHTAFAQKPEIPTYFVGSVGVLAEFDKLVPAPNETYTSLFWPGDTAAIDQYLQDRRQQEKKSKPSKEARKRTTP
;
A
#
# COMPACT_ATOMS: atom_id res chain seq x y z
N MET A 1 -30.08 -9.25 8.79
CA MET A 1 -30.66 -8.82 7.50
C MET A 1 -29.62 -9.00 6.41
N THR A 2 -29.68 -10.11 5.68
CA THR A 2 -28.79 -10.42 4.55
C THR A 2 -29.25 -9.64 3.32
N ARG A 3 -28.59 -8.51 3.04
CA ARG A 3 -28.72 -7.84 1.73
C ARG A 3 -28.23 -8.83 0.68
N LYS A 4 -29.15 -9.38 -0.11
CA LYS A 4 -28.81 -10.15 -1.32
C LYS A 4 -28.03 -9.21 -2.23
N TYR A 5 -26.71 -9.36 -2.28
CA TYR A 5 -25.89 -8.78 -3.34
C TYR A 5 -26.41 -9.36 -4.65
N ARG A 6 -27.04 -8.50 -5.45
CA ARG A 6 -27.59 -8.84 -6.76
C ARG A 6 -26.40 -9.29 -7.61
N GLU A 7 -26.43 -10.53 -8.10
CA GLU A 7 -25.44 -11.09 -9.02
C GLU A 7 -25.19 -10.06 -10.14
N GLN A 8 -24.03 -9.39 -10.09
CA GLN A 8 -23.53 -8.68 -11.25
C GLN A 8 -22.90 -9.76 -12.13
N PRO A 9 -23.22 -9.81 -13.43
CA PRO A 9 -22.59 -10.77 -14.31
C PRO A 9 -21.09 -10.49 -14.30
N ASN A 10 -20.30 -11.51 -13.93
CA ASN A 10 -18.86 -11.61 -14.09
C ASN A 10 -18.48 -11.60 -15.59
N ALA A 11 -18.94 -10.61 -16.35
CA ALA A 11 -18.38 -10.32 -17.64
C ALA A 11 -17.05 -9.61 -17.36
N GLY A 12 -15.98 -10.39 -17.25
CA GLY A 12 -14.63 -9.87 -17.23
C GLY A 12 -14.45 -8.83 -18.34
N ILE A 13 -13.70 -7.78 -18.06
CA ILE A 13 -13.42 -6.74 -19.06
C ILE A 13 -12.70 -7.43 -20.22
N ASP A 14 -13.29 -7.42 -21.41
CA ASP A 14 -12.62 -7.87 -22.63
C ASP A 14 -11.51 -6.89 -23.01
N LEU A 15 -10.29 -7.19 -22.54
CA LEU A 15 -9.09 -6.40 -22.79
C LEU A 15 -8.67 -6.39 -24.28
N THR A 16 -9.29 -7.24 -25.12
CA THR A 16 -9.04 -7.28 -26.57
C THR A 16 -9.96 -6.34 -27.35
N SER A 17 -11.02 -5.83 -26.72
CA SER A 17 -11.97 -4.90 -27.34
C SER A 17 -11.27 -3.57 -27.73
N PRO A 18 -11.37 -3.12 -29.00
CA PRO A 18 -10.74 -1.86 -29.43
C PRO A 18 -11.17 -0.64 -28.61
N LYS A 19 -12.44 -0.61 -28.17
CA LYS A 19 -12.97 0.47 -27.31
C LYS A 19 -12.28 0.48 -25.95
N VAL A 20 -12.12 -0.70 -25.34
CA VAL A 20 -11.45 -0.86 -24.03
C VAL A 20 -9.98 -0.48 -24.16
N GLN A 21 -9.29 -0.97 -25.18
CA GLN A 21 -7.89 -0.66 -25.45
C GLN A 21 -7.62 0.84 -25.62
N GLU A 22 -8.46 1.54 -26.38
CA GLU A 22 -8.35 2.99 -26.53
C GLU A 22 -8.66 3.73 -25.21
N GLY A 23 -9.62 3.25 -24.42
CA GLY A 23 -9.90 3.75 -23.07
C GLY A 23 -8.67 3.64 -22.15
N ILE A 24 -8.07 2.45 -22.10
CA ILE A 24 -6.85 2.15 -21.34
C ILE A 24 -5.69 3.02 -21.82
N TRP A 25 -5.53 3.25 -23.12
CA TRP A 25 -4.50 4.15 -23.65
C TRP A 25 -4.68 5.60 -23.15
N ASN A 26 -5.92 6.07 -23.10
CA ASN A 26 -6.23 7.41 -22.60
C ASN A 26 -5.98 7.54 -21.09
N GLU A 27 -6.27 6.51 -20.31
CA GLU A 27 -5.89 6.43 -18.90
C GLU A 27 -4.37 6.37 -18.71
N TYR A 28 -3.67 5.65 -19.58
CA TYR A 28 -2.22 5.54 -19.55
C TYR A 28 -1.50 6.88 -19.76
N LYS A 29 -2.04 7.74 -20.62
CA LYS A 29 -1.47 9.07 -20.88
C LYS A 29 -1.60 9.97 -19.65
N ASN A 30 -2.77 10.02 -19.02
CA ASN A 30 -3.07 10.97 -17.95
C ASN A 30 -3.71 10.32 -16.70
N PRO A 31 -3.01 9.42 -15.99
CA PRO A 31 -3.62 8.65 -14.89
C PRO A 31 -4.11 9.54 -13.74
N LYS A 32 -3.35 10.58 -13.38
CA LYS A 32 -3.71 11.50 -12.28
C LYS A 32 -5.00 12.26 -12.57
N GLU A 33 -5.15 12.81 -13.78
CA GLU A 33 -6.34 13.57 -14.18
C GLU A 33 -7.60 12.70 -14.12
N LYS A 34 -7.48 11.43 -14.55
CA LYS A 34 -8.60 10.49 -14.51
C LYS A 34 -9.07 10.23 -13.09
N ILE A 35 -8.15 10.05 -12.15
CA ILE A 35 -8.50 9.87 -10.73
C ILE A 35 -9.04 11.15 -10.09
N LEU A 36 -8.50 12.31 -10.43
CA LEU A 36 -8.99 13.59 -9.93
C LEU A 36 -10.47 13.84 -10.28
N ALA A 37 -10.94 13.31 -11.40
CA ALA A 37 -12.35 13.41 -11.81
C ALA A 37 -13.32 12.45 -11.07
N LEU A 38 -12.81 11.51 -10.27
CA LEU A 38 -13.64 10.50 -9.59
C LEU A 38 -14.03 10.96 -8.19
N ASP A 39 -15.28 10.75 -7.78
CA ASP A 39 -15.67 10.93 -6.38
C ASP A 39 -15.44 9.61 -5.64
N VAL A 40 -14.31 9.51 -4.94
CA VAL A 40 -13.87 8.29 -4.26
C VAL A 40 -13.82 8.56 -2.76
N THR A 41 -14.74 7.93 -2.03
CA THR A 41 -14.71 7.88 -0.57
C THR A 41 -14.10 6.56 -0.14
N ARG A 42 -13.11 6.61 0.76
CA ARG A 42 -12.45 5.44 1.31
C ARG A 42 -12.87 5.19 2.76
N MET A 43 -12.87 3.91 3.13
CA MET A 43 -12.82 3.53 4.53
C MET A 43 -11.35 3.65 4.98
N PRO A 44 -11.07 4.07 6.22
CA PRO A 44 -9.70 4.07 6.74
C PRO A 44 -9.15 2.64 6.87
N ALA A 45 -7.83 2.48 6.91
CA ALA A 45 -7.17 1.17 6.88
C ALA A 45 -7.50 0.31 8.12
N ASP A 46 -7.52 0.92 9.32
CA ASP A 46 -7.93 0.29 10.59
C ASP A 46 -9.37 -0.25 10.59
N ALA A 47 -10.22 0.26 9.70
CA ALA A 47 -11.56 -0.27 9.52
C ALA A 47 -11.55 -1.58 8.73
N LEU A 48 -10.51 -1.86 7.93
CA LEU A 48 -10.39 -3.02 7.03
C LEU A 48 -9.54 -4.14 7.61
N ALA A 49 -8.49 -3.80 8.35
CA ALA A 49 -7.63 -4.77 9.01
C ALA A 49 -7.00 -4.18 10.28
N PHE A 50 -6.33 -5.03 11.04
CA PHE A 50 -5.41 -4.61 12.09
C PHE A 50 -4.31 -5.65 12.28
N TYR A 51 -3.15 -5.20 12.71
CA TYR A 51 -2.08 -6.03 13.23
C TYR A 51 -2.23 -6.23 14.74
N ARG A 52 -2.21 -7.49 15.18
CA ARG A 52 -2.18 -7.86 16.60
C ARG A 52 -0.73 -8.14 17.03
N PRO A 53 -0.14 -7.32 17.91
CA PRO A 53 1.26 -7.46 18.31
C PRO A 53 1.50 -8.75 19.11
N PHE A 54 2.66 -9.37 18.92
CA PHE A 54 3.10 -10.54 19.68
C PHE A 54 3.59 -10.20 21.11
N HIS A 55 3.76 -8.92 21.47
CA HIS A 55 4.04 -8.53 22.86
C HIS A 55 2.86 -8.74 23.82
N PHE A 56 1.64 -8.97 23.34
CA PHE A 56 0.44 -9.04 24.17
C PHE A 56 -0.22 -10.43 24.18
N SER A 57 -0.62 -10.88 25.37
CA SER A 57 -1.39 -12.12 25.57
C SER A 57 -2.79 -12.01 24.96
N PRO A 58 -3.38 -13.10 24.41
CA PRO A 58 -2.75 -14.40 24.12
C PRO A 58 -1.64 -14.32 23.05
N TYR A 59 -0.47 -14.89 23.32
CA TYR A 59 0.71 -14.71 22.44
C TYR A 59 0.59 -15.47 21.13
N GLU A 60 -0.24 -16.51 21.08
CA GLU A 60 -0.49 -17.38 19.93
C GLU A 60 -1.42 -16.76 18.88
N GLU A 61 -2.15 -15.69 19.23
CA GLU A 61 -3.09 -15.01 18.34
C GLU A 61 -2.46 -13.77 17.67
N TRP A 62 -1.13 -13.67 17.61
CA TRP A 62 -0.50 -12.54 16.92
C TRP A 62 -0.66 -12.68 15.40
N GLY A 63 -0.59 -11.55 14.68
CA GLY A 63 -0.65 -11.55 13.23
C GLY A 63 -1.59 -10.49 12.66
N ILE A 64 -1.88 -10.60 11.37
CA ILE A 64 -2.69 -9.65 10.61
C ILE A 64 -4.12 -10.17 10.49
N TYR A 65 -5.11 -9.38 10.91
CA TYR A 65 -6.53 -9.72 10.84
C TYR A 65 -7.21 -8.86 9.79
N ILE A 66 -7.72 -9.46 8.72
CA ILE A 66 -8.38 -8.77 7.62
C ILE A 66 -9.89 -9.04 7.68
N MET A 67 -10.69 -7.98 7.83
CA MET A 67 -12.15 -8.05 7.90
C MET A 67 -12.73 -8.22 6.49
N ALA A 68 -12.96 -9.46 6.07
CA ALA A 68 -13.32 -9.79 4.69
C ALA A 68 -14.62 -9.12 4.23
N ASP A 69 -15.60 -8.98 5.12
CA ASP A 69 -16.87 -8.30 4.86
C ASP A 69 -16.68 -6.81 4.58
N ARG A 70 -15.85 -6.14 5.38
CA ARG A 70 -15.53 -4.72 5.25
C ARG A 70 -14.66 -4.45 4.03
N LEU A 71 -13.70 -5.33 3.76
CA LEU A 71 -12.85 -5.29 2.57
C LEU A 71 -13.69 -5.39 1.29
N LEU A 72 -14.61 -6.37 1.21
CA LEU A 72 -15.51 -6.53 0.06
C LEU A 72 -16.43 -5.30 -0.10
N HIS A 73 -17.02 -4.82 0.99
CA HIS A 73 -17.86 -3.62 0.97
C HIS A 73 -17.08 -2.39 0.46
N HIS A 74 -15.87 -2.17 0.95
CA HIS A 74 -14.97 -1.11 0.53
C HIS A 74 -14.63 -1.21 -0.96
N CYS A 75 -14.24 -2.39 -1.43
CA CYS A 75 -13.93 -2.63 -2.84
C CYS A 75 -15.14 -2.34 -3.74
N MET A 76 -16.35 -2.75 -3.32
CA MET A 76 -17.57 -2.46 -4.07
C MET A 76 -17.91 -0.97 -4.11
N MET A 77 -17.64 -0.21 -3.05
CA MET A 77 -17.79 1.25 -3.05
C MET A 77 -16.85 1.90 -4.07
N ILE A 78 -15.56 1.55 -4.03
CA ILE A 78 -14.57 2.10 -4.97
C ILE A 78 -14.89 1.67 -6.41
N TYR A 79 -15.25 0.40 -6.63
CA TYR A 79 -15.61 -0.11 -7.95
C TYR A 79 -16.78 0.65 -8.57
N ARG A 80 -17.81 0.97 -7.77
CA ARG A 80 -18.95 1.80 -8.22
C ARG A 80 -18.52 3.22 -8.57
N ALA A 81 -17.56 3.80 -7.86
CA ALA A 81 -17.00 5.10 -8.20
C ALA A 81 -16.25 5.07 -9.55
N PHE A 82 -15.67 3.92 -9.91
CA PHE A 82 -14.93 3.71 -11.16
C PHE A 82 -15.83 3.33 -12.34
N ALA A 83 -16.98 2.70 -12.08
CA ALA A 83 -17.87 2.13 -13.09
C ALA A 83 -18.23 3.13 -14.19
N GLY A 84 -17.93 2.76 -15.45
CA GLY A 84 -18.17 3.57 -16.64
C GLY A 84 -17.24 4.77 -16.81
N LYS A 85 -16.30 4.99 -15.88
CA LYS A 85 -15.35 6.12 -15.89
C LYS A 85 -13.90 5.67 -16.06
N LEU A 86 -13.57 4.47 -15.56
CA LEU A 86 -12.29 3.80 -15.80
C LEU A 86 -12.51 2.45 -16.50
N TYR A 87 -11.59 2.13 -17.40
CA TYR A 87 -11.50 0.87 -18.13
C TYR A 87 -10.46 -0.06 -17.50
N ALA A 88 -9.48 0.47 -16.77
CA ALA A 88 -8.39 -0.34 -16.25
C ALA A 88 -8.82 -1.31 -15.13
N PHE A 89 -9.77 -0.98 -14.25
CA PHE A 89 -10.09 -1.85 -13.11
C PHE A 89 -11.36 -2.68 -13.31
N ASN A 90 -11.26 -3.99 -13.14
CA ASN A 90 -12.38 -4.85 -12.76
C ASN A 90 -12.38 -5.08 -11.23
N LEU A 91 -13.42 -5.74 -10.71
CA LEU A 91 -13.55 -5.98 -9.26
C LEU A 91 -12.42 -6.87 -8.71
N GLU A 92 -12.06 -7.95 -9.39
CA GLU A 92 -10.99 -8.90 -8.98
C GLU A 92 -9.62 -8.21 -8.87
N THR A 93 -9.30 -7.37 -9.84
CA THR A 93 -8.08 -6.56 -9.85
C THR A 93 -8.11 -5.55 -8.71
N LEU A 94 -9.25 -4.87 -8.52
CA LEU A 94 -9.38 -3.86 -7.48
C LEU A 94 -9.21 -4.46 -6.08
N ILE A 95 -9.89 -5.58 -5.78
CA ILE A 95 -9.76 -6.24 -4.47
C ILE A 95 -8.34 -6.73 -4.23
N SER A 96 -7.63 -7.19 -5.28
CA SER A 96 -6.23 -7.59 -5.17
C SER A 96 -5.33 -6.42 -4.77
N TYR A 97 -5.59 -5.21 -5.28
CA TYR A 97 -4.84 -4.01 -4.91
C TYR A 97 -5.16 -3.52 -3.50
N VAL A 98 -6.44 -3.52 -3.13
CA VAL A 98 -6.85 -3.15 -1.77
C VAL A 98 -6.27 -4.14 -0.76
N LEU A 99 -6.34 -5.44 -1.04
CA LEU A 99 -5.75 -6.47 -0.18
C LEU A 99 -4.25 -6.30 -0.04
N PHE A 100 -3.53 -6.04 -1.14
CA PHE A 100 -2.10 -5.79 -1.10
C PHE A 100 -1.74 -4.55 -0.28
N GLU A 101 -2.48 -3.45 -0.45
CA GLU A 101 -2.28 -2.23 0.33
C GLU A 101 -2.48 -2.48 1.82
N VAL A 102 -3.65 -3.02 2.19
CA VAL A 102 -4.03 -3.25 3.58
C VAL A 102 -3.05 -4.19 4.25
N PHE A 103 -2.68 -5.30 3.60
CA PHE A 103 -1.68 -6.21 4.14
C PHE A 103 -0.32 -5.52 4.36
N HIS A 104 0.16 -4.71 3.41
CA HIS A 104 1.45 -4.03 3.56
C HIS A 104 1.42 -2.92 4.61
N HIS A 105 0.27 -2.28 4.81
CA HIS A 105 0.05 -1.36 5.92
C HIS A 105 0.22 -2.11 7.25
N GLU A 106 -0.53 -3.21 7.45
CA GLU A 106 -0.43 -3.99 8.69
C GLU A 106 0.95 -4.66 8.89
N PHE A 107 1.59 -5.07 7.80
CA PHE A 107 2.95 -5.59 7.83
C PHE A 107 3.95 -4.56 8.35
N PHE A 108 3.73 -3.26 8.11
CA PHE A 108 4.61 -2.24 8.63
C PHE A 108 4.60 -2.19 10.16
N HIS A 109 3.43 -2.34 10.80
CA HIS A 109 3.34 -2.45 12.26
C HIS A 109 4.12 -3.65 12.80
N HIS A 110 4.09 -4.79 12.10
CA HIS A 110 4.94 -5.93 12.43
C HIS A 110 6.45 -5.60 12.33
N LEU A 111 6.87 -4.81 11.34
CA LEU A 111 8.26 -4.36 11.22
C LEU A 111 8.67 -3.45 12.37
N VAL A 112 7.78 -2.54 12.79
CA VAL A 112 8.00 -1.65 13.94
C VAL A 112 8.15 -2.47 15.22
N GLU A 113 7.24 -3.41 15.46
CA GLU A 113 7.31 -4.31 16.60
C GLU A 113 8.59 -5.15 16.58
N SER A 114 8.95 -5.75 15.45
CA SER A 114 10.16 -6.59 15.34
C SER A 114 11.44 -5.77 15.53
N ALA A 115 11.47 -4.52 15.03
CA ALA A 115 12.58 -3.60 15.26
C ALA A 115 12.70 -3.23 16.74
N ALA A 116 11.57 -2.94 17.40
CA ALA A 116 11.54 -2.68 18.83
C ALA A 116 12.06 -3.89 19.62
N THR A 117 11.52 -5.09 19.39
CA THR A 117 11.98 -6.32 20.07
C THR A 117 13.45 -6.62 19.84
N THR A 118 13.97 -6.36 18.64
CA THR A 118 15.41 -6.49 18.37
C THR A 118 16.23 -5.59 19.29
N ILE A 119 15.80 -4.34 19.48
CA ILE A 119 16.46 -3.39 20.39
C ILE A 119 16.31 -3.85 21.85
N GLU A 120 15.15 -4.37 22.25
CA GLU A 120 14.93 -4.92 23.59
C GLU A 120 15.88 -6.08 23.88
N ILE A 121 16.00 -7.05 22.97
CA ILE A 121 16.95 -8.18 23.07
C ILE A 121 18.39 -7.66 23.22
N LEU A 122 18.79 -6.69 22.39
CA LEU A 122 20.12 -6.09 22.49
C LEU A 122 20.33 -5.36 23.83
N SER A 123 19.31 -4.68 24.35
CA SER A 123 19.39 -3.94 25.62
C SER A 123 19.73 -4.84 26.81
N ILE A 124 19.26 -6.09 26.78
CA ILE A 124 19.61 -7.11 27.79
C ILE A 124 21.13 -7.37 27.76
N GLY A 125 21.72 -7.49 26.57
CA GLY A 125 23.16 -7.67 26.39
C GLY A 125 24.01 -6.51 26.91
N PHE A 126 23.44 -5.31 26.98
CA PHE A 126 24.08 -4.11 27.54
C PHE A 126 23.76 -3.86 29.03
N GLY A 127 23.14 -4.83 29.70
CA GLY A 127 23.02 -4.87 31.16
C GLY A 127 21.74 -4.29 31.76
N LYS A 128 20.84 -3.72 30.96
CA LYS A 128 19.51 -3.31 31.45
C LYS A 128 18.43 -3.56 30.39
N PRO A 129 17.52 -4.53 30.63
CA PRO A 129 16.34 -4.71 29.79
C PRO A 129 15.52 -3.42 29.71
N LYS A 130 15.06 -3.09 28.50
CA LYS A 130 14.13 -1.99 28.23
C LYS A 130 12.87 -2.55 27.57
N ALA A 131 11.72 -1.96 27.88
CA ALA A 131 10.43 -2.34 27.30
C ALA A 131 10.06 -1.41 26.13
N ILE A 132 10.97 -1.30 25.16
CA ILE A 132 10.93 -0.33 24.05
C ILE A 132 9.58 -0.28 23.35
N TYR A 133 9.00 -1.44 22.98
CA TYR A 133 7.76 -1.46 22.23
C TYR A 133 6.57 -1.00 23.07
N VAL A 134 6.50 -1.46 24.32
CA VAL A 134 5.42 -1.12 25.25
C VAL A 134 5.49 0.35 25.66
N ASP A 135 6.70 0.87 25.91
CA ASP A 135 6.92 2.28 26.25
C ASP A 135 6.53 3.18 25.07
N TYR A 136 6.87 2.77 23.85
CA TYR A 136 6.45 3.47 22.64
C TYR A 136 4.93 3.48 22.45
N LEU A 137 4.25 2.34 22.61
CA LEU A 137 2.79 2.24 22.47
C LEU A 137 2.03 3.07 23.53
N LYS A 138 2.66 3.33 24.67
CA LYS A 138 2.13 4.20 25.73
C LYS A 138 2.45 5.68 25.50
N ASP A 139 3.02 6.02 24.35
CA ASP A 139 3.44 7.37 24.00
C ASP A 139 4.44 8.00 24.99
N GLU A 140 5.30 7.19 25.65
CA GLU A 140 6.30 7.70 26.61
C GLU A 140 7.29 8.70 25.97
N TYR A 141 7.44 8.66 24.64
CA TYR A 141 8.23 9.65 23.89
C TYR A 141 7.58 11.05 23.86
N THR A 142 6.30 11.19 24.22
CA THR A 142 5.60 12.49 24.25
C THR A 142 5.69 13.22 25.60
N HIS A 143 6.13 12.52 26.66
CA HIS A 143 6.24 13.08 28.00
C HIS A 143 7.25 14.25 28.07
N GLU A 144 7.21 15.06 29.14
CA GLU A 144 8.00 16.30 29.27
C GLU A 144 9.52 16.12 29.05
N THR A 145 10.04 14.94 29.38
CA THR A 145 11.46 14.58 29.19
C THR A 145 11.75 13.85 27.87
N GLY A 146 10.71 13.55 27.10
CA GLY A 146 10.75 12.84 25.83
C GLY A 146 11.01 13.75 24.63
N LEU A 147 10.64 13.28 23.44
CA LEU A 147 10.74 14.00 22.17
C LEU A 147 9.63 15.05 21.96
N GLY A 148 8.52 14.91 22.67
CA GLY A 148 7.30 15.68 22.44
C GLY A 148 6.44 15.10 21.30
N GLU A 149 5.29 15.71 21.06
CA GLU A 149 4.36 15.28 20.00
C GLU A 149 4.95 15.49 18.61
N HIS A 150 4.84 14.47 17.76
CA HIS A 150 5.23 14.57 16.37
C HIS A 150 4.16 15.32 15.55
N PRO A 151 4.51 16.22 14.61
CA PRO A 151 3.53 16.98 13.80
C PRO A 151 2.54 16.12 12.99
N HIS A 152 2.87 14.86 12.77
CA HIS A 152 2.06 13.88 12.02
C HIS A 152 1.60 12.72 12.91
N ASN A 153 1.25 12.99 14.18
CA ASN A 153 0.86 11.95 15.14
C ASN A 153 -0.43 11.22 14.72
N PRO A 154 -0.48 9.87 14.79
CA PRO A 154 0.64 8.93 14.95
C PRO A 154 1.51 8.82 13.68
N LEU A 155 2.82 9.02 13.83
CA LEU A 155 3.78 8.97 12.72
C LEU A 155 3.82 7.58 12.06
N GLU A 156 3.65 6.54 12.86
CA GLU A 156 3.65 5.16 12.37
C GLU A 156 2.56 4.90 11.34
N GLU A 157 1.34 5.42 11.52
CA GLU A 157 0.25 5.28 10.55
C GLU A 157 0.57 5.95 9.21
N ALA A 158 1.17 7.15 9.27
CA ALA A 158 1.63 7.86 8.09
C ALA A 158 2.67 7.05 7.31
N LEU A 159 3.60 6.41 8.04
CA LEU A 159 4.63 5.56 7.49
C LEU A 159 4.12 4.21 6.99
N ALA A 160 3.10 3.63 7.64
CA ALA A 160 2.43 2.40 7.21
C ALA A 160 1.73 2.61 5.85
N ASN A 161 0.97 3.70 5.72
CA ASN A 161 0.38 4.12 4.44
C ASN A 161 1.46 4.37 3.37
N ALA A 162 2.55 5.05 3.72
CA ALA A 162 3.66 5.28 2.80
C ALA A 162 4.39 3.97 2.43
N TYR A 163 4.51 3.02 3.35
CA TYR A 163 5.10 1.69 3.13
C TYR A 163 4.25 0.89 2.14
N ALA A 164 2.93 0.84 2.34
CA ALA A 164 2.00 0.23 1.40
C ALA A 164 2.09 0.88 0.01
N TYR A 165 2.07 2.22 -0.05
CA TYR A 165 2.22 2.97 -1.30
C TYR A 165 3.53 2.63 -2.04
N ASN A 166 4.66 2.65 -1.32
CA ASN A 166 5.98 2.40 -1.90
C ASN A 166 6.16 0.93 -2.30
N SER A 167 5.48 0.01 -1.61
CA SER A 167 5.46 -1.41 -1.96
C SER A 167 4.91 -1.66 -3.36
N PHE A 168 4.01 -0.78 -3.85
CA PHE A 168 3.55 -0.89 -5.24
C PHE A 168 4.66 -0.62 -6.27
N SER A 169 5.74 0.07 -5.89
CA SER A 169 6.85 0.40 -6.80
C SER A 169 7.73 -0.81 -7.12
N PHE A 170 7.71 -1.89 -6.31
CA PHE A 170 8.36 -3.15 -6.67
C PHE A 170 7.74 -3.77 -7.92
N LEU A 171 6.46 -3.51 -8.14
CA LEU A 171 5.64 -4.09 -9.20
C LEU A 171 5.77 -3.34 -10.52
N SER A 172 6.21 -2.08 -10.47
CA SER A 172 6.43 -1.24 -11.65
C SER A 172 7.84 -1.37 -12.23
N ARG A 173 8.66 -2.30 -11.70
CA ARG A 173 10.03 -2.58 -12.19
C ARG A 173 10.07 -3.32 -13.52
N VAL A 174 8.94 -3.90 -13.97
CA VAL A 174 8.81 -4.47 -15.31
C VAL A 174 8.65 -3.35 -16.34
N LYS A 175 9.24 -3.49 -17.53
CA LYS A 175 9.09 -2.50 -18.62
C LYS A 175 7.61 -2.38 -19.02
N VAL A 176 7.22 -1.17 -19.45
CA VAL A 176 5.92 -0.77 -20.07
C VAL A 176 4.86 -1.88 -20.14
N GLY A 177 3.83 -1.76 -19.32
CA GLY A 177 2.68 -2.66 -19.36
C GLY A 177 1.48 -2.14 -18.58
N TYR A 178 0.35 -2.80 -18.75
CA TYR A 178 -0.94 -2.56 -18.14
C TYR A 178 -0.87 -2.56 -16.61
N ARG A 179 -0.04 -3.42 -16.03
CA ARG A 179 0.24 -3.41 -14.58
C ARG A 179 0.80 -2.07 -14.08
N ILE A 180 1.67 -1.42 -14.87
CA ILE A 180 2.21 -0.10 -14.50
C ILE A 180 1.11 0.96 -14.50
N LEU A 181 0.17 0.87 -15.43
CA LEU A 181 -0.99 1.76 -15.45
C LEU A 181 -1.80 1.61 -14.16
N LEU A 182 -2.12 0.37 -13.80
CA LEU A 182 -2.94 0.06 -12.64
C LEU A 182 -2.29 0.53 -11.35
N VAL A 183 -0.99 0.29 -11.20
CA VAL A 183 -0.19 0.86 -10.10
C VAL A 183 -0.30 2.39 -10.07
N LYS A 184 -0.13 3.08 -11.20
CA LYS A 184 -0.19 4.54 -11.25
C LYS A 184 -1.59 5.10 -10.93
N LEU A 185 -2.64 4.47 -11.43
CA LEU A 185 -4.02 4.87 -11.14
C LEU A 185 -4.33 4.64 -9.65
N TYR A 186 -3.97 3.48 -9.11
CA TYR A 186 -4.20 3.16 -7.71
C TYR A 186 -3.42 4.09 -6.78
N GLN A 187 -2.13 4.28 -7.02
CA GLN A 187 -1.30 5.23 -6.27
C GLN A 187 -1.82 6.67 -6.34
N ALA A 188 -2.34 7.10 -7.49
CA ALA A 188 -2.98 8.42 -7.60
C ALA A 188 -4.27 8.50 -6.79
N MET A 189 -5.02 7.39 -6.68
CA MET A 189 -6.23 7.31 -5.84
C MET A 189 -5.88 7.41 -4.35
N LEU A 190 -4.84 6.71 -3.89
CA LEU A 190 -4.34 6.82 -2.51
C LEU A 190 -3.93 8.25 -2.17
N GLN A 191 -3.12 8.90 -3.02
CA GLN A 191 -2.69 10.28 -2.79
C GLN A 191 -3.85 11.26 -2.71
N LYS A 192 -4.92 11.01 -3.49
CA LYS A 192 -6.13 11.83 -3.46
C LYS A 192 -6.94 11.61 -2.18
N SER A 193 -6.96 10.40 -1.62
CA SER A 193 -7.75 10.09 -0.43
C SER A 193 -7.11 10.55 0.86
N TRP A 194 -5.77 10.50 0.97
CA TRP A 194 -5.07 10.79 2.22
C TRP A 194 -5.47 12.09 2.92
N PRO A 195 -5.64 13.26 2.24
CA PRO A 195 -6.05 14.49 2.93
C PRO A 195 -7.39 14.39 3.70
N TYR A 196 -8.22 13.39 3.39
CA TYR A 196 -9.52 13.15 4.01
C TYR A 196 -9.51 11.99 5.02
N GLU A 197 -8.37 11.33 5.20
CA GLU A 197 -8.19 10.28 6.21
C GLU A 197 -7.95 10.90 7.60
N ALA A 198 -8.00 10.08 8.65
CA ALA A 198 -7.80 10.52 10.02
C ALA A 198 -6.35 11.01 10.27
N SER A 199 -6.12 11.60 11.46
CA SER A 199 -4.77 12.00 11.89
C SER A 199 -3.80 10.82 11.84
N GLY A 200 -2.55 11.08 11.49
CA GLY A 200 -1.55 10.05 11.18
C GLY A 200 -1.67 9.59 9.73
N TYR A 201 -2.79 8.95 9.36
CA TYR A 201 -3.04 8.44 8.00
C TYR A 201 -2.91 9.50 6.90
N ASN A 202 -3.44 10.70 7.16
CA ASN A 202 -3.49 11.80 6.19
C ASN A 202 -2.12 12.38 5.81
N SER A 203 -1.09 12.08 6.59
CA SER A 203 0.25 12.65 6.45
C SER A 203 1.19 11.78 5.62
N ALA A 204 0.72 10.65 5.10
CA ALA A 204 1.50 9.70 4.30
C ALA A 204 2.19 10.35 3.08
N ILE A 205 1.60 11.41 2.51
CA ILE A 205 2.18 12.17 1.39
C ILE A 205 3.55 12.77 1.71
N HIS A 206 3.85 13.06 2.99
CA HIS A 206 5.14 13.57 3.42
C HIS A 206 6.22 12.48 3.43
N TYR A 207 5.82 11.22 3.42
CA TYR A 207 6.69 10.06 3.59
C TYR A 207 6.78 9.17 2.34
N ILE A 208 6.29 9.64 1.20
CA ILE A 208 6.62 9.04 -0.10
C ILE A 208 7.93 9.65 -0.65
N GLY A 209 8.78 8.82 -1.26
CA GLY A 209 10.04 9.29 -1.85
C GLY A 209 11.11 9.69 -0.82
N PRO A 210 11.76 10.87 -0.93
CA PRO A 210 12.88 11.25 -0.05
C PRO A 210 12.52 11.32 1.44
N GLY A 211 11.29 11.70 1.76
CA GLY A 211 10.81 11.82 3.14
C GLY A 211 10.69 10.47 3.86
N TYR A 212 10.64 9.37 3.12
CA TYR A 212 10.38 8.04 3.66
C TYR A 212 11.43 7.57 4.67
N VAL A 213 12.71 7.73 4.32
CA VAL A 213 13.84 7.32 5.18
C VAL A 213 13.97 8.24 6.40
N SER A 214 13.73 9.55 6.22
CA SER A 214 13.76 10.49 7.35
C SER A 214 12.63 10.25 8.33
N GLY A 215 11.40 9.96 7.86
CA GLY A 215 10.29 9.60 8.73
C GLY A 215 10.56 8.32 9.51
N ALA A 216 11.07 7.28 8.84
CA ALA A 216 11.48 6.05 9.52
C ALA A 216 12.58 6.30 10.58
N ALA A 217 13.50 7.24 10.35
CA ALA A 217 14.51 7.62 11.34
C ALA A 217 13.90 8.36 12.55
N GLN A 218 12.90 9.21 12.32
CA GLN A 218 12.13 9.86 13.39
C GLN A 218 11.35 8.83 14.21
N LEU A 219 10.68 7.87 13.56
CA LEU A 219 9.99 6.78 14.24
C LEU A 219 10.97 5.94 15.08
N LEU A 220 12.15 5.65 14.55
CA LEU A 220 13.19 4.97 15.31
C LEU A 220 13.65 5.76 16.53
N ALA A 221 13.76 7.09 16.42
CA ALA A 221 14.08 7.96 17.55
C ALA A 221 12.96 7.93 18.61
N MET A 222 11.69 7.92 18.17
CA MET A 222 10.52 7.77 19.05
C MET A 222 10.54 6.44 19.78
N LEU A 223 10.81 5.32 19.10
CA LEU A 223 10.94 4.00 19.71
C LEU A 223 11.95 4.00 20.87
N VAL A 224 13.14 4.57 20.66
CA VAL A 224 14.18 4.58 21.69
C VAL A 224 14.13 5.78 22.65
N CYS A 225 13.13 6.66 22.48
CA CYS A 225 12.94 7.91 23.22
C CYS A 225 14.26 8.69 23.41
N SER A 226 14.95 9.03 22.31
CA SER A 226 16.29 9.65 22.38
C SER A 226 16.50 10.79 21.39
N HIS A 227 16.86 11.96 21.93
CA HIS A 227 17.31 13.14 21.16
C HIS A 227 18.73 13.04 20.63
N SER A 228 19.52 12.07 21.11
CA SER A 228 20.97 12.00 20.87
C SER A 228 21.36 11.11 19.69
N LEU A 229 20.40 10.65 18.88
CA LEU A 229 20.72 9.83 17.72
C LEU A 229 21.35 10.68 16.62
N ASP A 230 22.56 10.32 16.19
CA ASP A 230 23.17 10.90 15.00
C ASP A 230 22.23 10.73 13.79
N PRO A 231 21.81 11.82 13.10
CA PRO A 231 20.82 11.74 12.04
C PRO A 231 21.23 10.89 10.84
N TYR A 232 22.53 10.74 10.57
CA TYR A 232 23.00 9.88 9.49
C TYR A 232 22.87 8.40 9.87
N SER A 233 23.37 8.05 11.05
CA SER A 233 23.29 6.71 11.62
C SER A 233 21.84 6.25 11.80
N ALA A 234 20.96 7.13 12.30
CA ALA A 234 19.54 6.85 12.44
C ALA A 234 18.86 6.54 11.09
N ARG A 235 19.15 7.31 10.04
CA ARG A 235 18.64 7.05 8.69
C ARG A 235 19.16 5.74 8.10
N LEU A 236 20.44 5.44 8.29
CA LEU A 236 21.02 4.19 7.82
C LEU A 236 20.38 2.99 8.53
N LEU A 237 20.22 3.07 9.85
CA LEU A 237 19.60 2.02 10.65
C LEU A 237 18.12 1.85 10.27
N ALA A 238 17.35 2.93 10.27
CA ALA A 238 15.93 2.92 9.92
C ALA A 238 15.66 2.35 8.52
N LYS A 239 16.50 2.69 7.53
CA LYS A 239 16.40 2.11 6.18
C LYS A 239 16.52 0.58 6.20
N ASN A 240 17.40 0.03 7.03
CA ASN A 240 17.64 -1.41 7.08
C ASN A 240 16.55 -2.13 7.89
N VAL A 241 16.21 -1.59 9.07
CA VAL A 241 15.32 -2.28 10.02
C VAL A 241 13.84 -2.07 9.68
N LEU A 242 13.40 -0.84 9.37
CA LEU A 242 11.99 -0.54 9.11
C LEU A 242 11.61 -0.64 7.63
N LEU A 243 12.51 -0.31 6.70
CA LEU A 243 12.12 -0.16 5.28
C LEU A 243 12.55 -1.32 4.39
N SER A 244 13.71 -1.91 4.67
CA SER A 244 14.22 -3.08 3.93
C SER A 244 13.76 -4.40 4.54
N GLY A 245 13.08 -4.35 5.69
CA GLY A 245 12.54 -5.53 6.37
C GLY A 245 13.60 -6.48 6.93
N HIS A 246 14.86 -6.03 7.11
CA HIS A 246 15.94 -6.91 7.58
C HIS A 246 15.77 -7.35 9.04
N THR A 247 14.90 -6.70 9.81
CA THR A 247 14.56 -7.11 11.18
C THR A 247 13.21 -7.81 11.28
N ALA A 248 12.52 -8.09 10.16
CA ALA A 248 11.29 -8.86 10.20
C ALA A 248 11.60 -10.27 10.76
N PHE A 249 10.96 -10.65 11.86
CA PHE A 249 11.14 -11.98 12.44
C PHE A 249 10.47 -13.07 11.61
N ALA A 250 9.45 -12.70 10.83
CA ALA A 250 8.80 -13.56 9.86
C ALA A 250 8.81 -12.89 8.48
N GLN A 251 9.02 -13.67 7.43
CA GLN A 251 8.83 -13.15 6.07
C GLN A 251 7.34 -12.91 5.82
N LYS A 252 7.00 -12.05 4.84
CA LYS A 252 5.60 -11.74 4.50
C LYS A 252 4.69 -12.98 4.36
N PRO A 253 5.09 -14.07 3.67
CA PRO A 253 4.24 -15.25 3.54
C PRO A 253 4.07 -16.06 4.83
N GLU A 254 4.92 -15.81 5.83
CA GLU A 254 5.01 -16.57 7.08
C GLU A 254 4.28 -15.87 8.24
N ILE A 255 3.83 -14.62 8.06
CA ILE A 255 3.06 -13.92 9.07
C ILE A 255 1.66 -14.52 9.14
N PRO A 256 1.19 -14.96 10.33
CA PRO A 256 -0.18 -15.42 10.50
C PRO A 256 -1.14 -14.34 10.00
N THR A 257 -1.95 -14.69 9.01
CA THR A 257 -2.91 -13.79 8.38
C THR A 257 -4.28 -14.43 8.43
N TYR A 258 -5.20 -13.80 9.15
CA TYR A 258 -6.53 -14.30 9.42
C TYR A 258 -7.56 -13.50 8.63
N PHE A 259 -8.35 -14.20 7.79
CA PHE A 259 -9.53 -13.60 7.16
C PHE A 259 -10.74 -13.79 8.05
N VAL A 260 -11.29 -12.69 8.56
CA VAL A 260 -12.40 -12.67 9.51
C VAL A 260 -13.69 -12.37 8.77
N GLY A 261 -14.68 -13.25 8.90
CA GLY A 261 -15.98 -13.07 8.29
C GLY A 261 -16.89 -14.28 8.45
N SER A 262 -18.15 -14.15 8.05
CA SER A 262 -19.06 -15.30 7.97
C SER A 262 -18.64 -16.25 6.85
N VAL A 263 -19.03 -17.52 6.94
CA VAL A 263 -18.73 -18.55 5.91
C VAL A 263 -19.13 -18.08 4.50
N GLY A 264 -20.28 -17.43 4.35
CA GLY A 264 -20.74 -16.92 3.05
C GLY A 264 -19.87 -15.78 2.50
N VAL A 265 -19.41 -14.88 3.38
CA VAL A 265 -18.50 -13.78 3.02
C VAL A 265 -17.14 -14.32 2.60
N LEU A 266 -16.61 -15.28 3.35
CA LEU A 266 -15.32 -15.91 3.02
C LEU A 266 -15.39 -16.66 1.69
N ALA A 267 -16.51 -17.35 1.42
CA ALA A 267 -16.72 -18.01 0.12
C ALA A 267 -16.88 -17.02 -1.04
N GLU A 268 -17.38 -15.81 -0.82
CA GLU A 268 -17.43 -14.75 -1.83
C GLU A 268 -16.05 -14.15 -2.09
N PHE A 269 -15.29 -13.90 -1.01
CA PHE A 269 -13.92 -13.43 -1.08
C PHE A 269 -13.01 -14.41 -1.84
N ASP A 270 -13.09 -15.71 -1.53
CA ASP A 270 -12.29 -16.78 -2.16
C ASP A 270 -12.51 -16.87 -3.68
N LYS A 271 -13.73 -16.60 -4.16
CA LYS A 271 -14.01 -16.55 -5.61
C LYS A 271 -13.26 -15.43 -6.32
N LEU A 272 -13.04 -14.30 -5.64
CA LEU A 272 -12.36 -13.12 -6.21
C LEU A 272 -10.85 -13.17 -5.98
N VAL A 273 -10.41 -13.80 -4.89
CA VAL A 273 -9.01 -13.91 -4.48
C VAL A 273 -8.72 -15.35 -4.01
N PRO A 274 -8.54 -16.30 -4.93
CA PRO A 274 -8.37 -17.72 -4.59
C PRO A 274 -7.00 -18.04 -3.96
N ALA A 275 -6.02 -17.16 -4.12
CA ALA A 275 -4.68 -17.31 -3.55
C ALA A 275 -4.26 -16.03 -2.79
N PRO A 276 -4.90 -15.70 -1.64
CA PRO A 276 -4.68 -14.43 -0.96
C PRO A 276 -3.21 -14.19 -0.61
N ASN A 277 -2.48 -15.22 -0.18
CA ASN A 277 -1.06 -15.12 0.16
C ASN A 277 -0.22 -14.65 -1.05
N GLU A 278 -0.43 -15.25 -2.21
CA GLU A 278 0.27 -14.82 -3.43
C GLU A 278 -0.16 -13.41 -3.85
N THR A 279 -1.45 -13.07 -3.68
CA THR A 279 -1.97 -11.74 -3.98
C THR A 279 -1.30 -10.65 -3.15
N TYR A 280 -1.23 -10.80 -1.83
CA TYR A 280 -0.62 -9.76 -1.00
C TYR A 280 0.91 -9.85 -0.93
N THR A 281 1.57 -10.97 -1.23
CA THR A 281 3.06 -11.05 -1.18
C THR A 281 3.74 -10.80 -2.53
N SER A 282 3.09 -11.15 -3.64
CA SER A 282 3.69 -11.07 -4.98
C SER A 282 2.87 -10.27 -6.01
N LEU A 283 1.71 -9.73 -5.61
CA LEU A 283 0.65 -9.33 -6.54
C LEU A 283 0.46 -10.39 -7.62
N PHE A 284 -0.05 -11.54 -7.18
CA PHE A 284 -0.70 -12.45 -8.10
C PHE A 284 -1.70 -11.68 -8.96
N TRP A 285 -1.59 -11.84 -10.28
CA TRP A 285 -2.49 -11.21 -11.23
C TRP A 285 -3.43 -12.26 -11.82
N PRO A 286 -4.75 -12.13 -11.62
CA PRO A 286 -5.69 -12.96 -12.34
C PRO A 286 -5.75 -12.51 -13.81
N GLY A 287 -5.29 -13.37 -14.72
CA GLY A 287 -5.50 -13.24 -16.17
C GLY A 287 -4.27 -12.84 -16.99
N ASP A 288 -4.34 -13.12 -18.29
CA ASP A 288 -3.31 -12.82 -19.28
C ASP A 288 -3.43 -11.36 -19.77
N THR A 289 -2.38 -10.56 -19.54
CA THR A 289 -2.31 -9.15 -19.98
C THR A 289 -1.50 -8.96 -21.27
N ALA A 290 -0.97 -10.03 -21.87
CA ALA A 290 -0.05 -9.93 -23.00
C ALA A 290 -0.64 -9.13 -24.18
N ALA A 291 -1.92 -9.32 -24.48
CA ALA A 291 -2.60 -8.62 -25.57
C ALA A 291 -2.65 -7.10 -25.34
N ILE A 292 -3.04 -6.66 -24.13
CA ILE A 292 -3.09 -5.23 -23.80
C ILE A 292 -1.69 -4.64 -23.66
N ASP A 293 -0.74 -5.39 -23.12
CA ASP A 293 0.66 -4.97 -23.03
C ASP A 293 1.27 -4.71 -24.42
N GLN A 294 1.05 -5.63 -25.36
CA GLN A 294 1.49 -5.48 -26.74
C GLN A 294 0.85 -4.24 -27.38
N TYR A 295 -0.47 -4.06 -27.22
CA TYR A 295 -1.16 -2.87 -27.71
C TYR A 295 -0.57 -1.55 -27.17
N LEU A 296 -0.32 -1.48 -25.85
CA LEU A 296 0.28 -0.30 -25.21
C LEU A 296 1.69 -0.03 -25.73
N GLN A 297 2.48 -1.06 -25.99
CA GLN A 297 3.82 -0.94 -26.57
C GLN A 297 3.74 -0.42 -28.01
N ASP A 298 2.87 -1.00 -28.84
CA ASP A 298 2.71 -0.62 -30.25
C ASP A 298 2.23 0.83 -30.40
N ARG A 299 1.20 1.23 -29.62
CA ARG A 299 0.72 2.62 -29.59
C ARG A 299 1.81 3.60 -29.19
N ARG A 300 2.60 3.26 -28.17
CA ARG A 300 3.73 4.11 -27.74
C ARG A 300 4.80 4.23 -28.83
N GLN A 301 5.07 3.16 -29.59
CA GLN A 301 6.02 3.21 -30.70
C GLN A 301 5.49 4.06 -31.86
N GLN A 302 4.21 3.93 -32.20
CA GLN A 302 3.55 4.74 -33.24
C GLN A 302 3.63 6.23 -32.92
N GLU A 303 3.29 6.64 -31.68
CA GLU A 303 3.39 8.05 -31.27
C GLU A 303 4.83 8.60 -31.24
N LYS A 304 5.82 7.74 -30.95
CA LYS A 304 7.23 8.14 -31.03
C LYS A 304 7.66 8.40 -32.48
N LYS A 305 7.18 7.58 -33.43
CA LYS A 305 7.49 7.72 -34.87
C LYS A 305 6.78 8.94 -35.48
N SER A 306 5.58 9.30 -35.00
CA SER A 306 4.82 10.45 -35.52
C SER A 306 5.24 11.80 -34.94
N LYS A 307 5.96 11.83 -33.82
CA LYS A 307 6.55 13.07 -33.29
C LYS A 307 7.73 13.49 -34.18
N PRO A 308 7.71 14.68 -34.82
CA PRO A 308 8.84 15.15 -35.61
C PRO A 308 10.09 15.19 -34.73
N SER A 309 11.23 14.71 -35.27
CA SER A 309 12.47 14.67 -34.51
C SER A 309 12.80 16.07 -33.99
N LYS A 310 13.32 16.18 -32.76
CA LYS A 310 13.78 17.46 -32.21
C LYS A 310 14.83 18.14 -33.10
N GLU A 311 15.51 17.37 -33.97
CA GLU A 311 16.42 17.87 -35.00
C GLU A 311 15.71 18.53 -36.19
N ALA A 312 14.55 18.02 -36.62
CA ALA A 312 13.74 18.65 -37.66
C ALA A 312 13.18 20.00 -37.20
N ARG A 313 12.82 20.13 -35.91
CA ARG A 313 12.34 21.41 -35.33
C ARG A 313 13.43 22.48 -35.18
N LYS A 314 14.71 22.10 -35.07
CA LYS A 314 15.83 23.06 -35.01
C LYS A 314 16.22 23.62 -36.38
N ARG A 315 15.86 22.97 -37.49
CA ARG A 315 16.14 23.43 -38.86
C ARG A 315 15.08 24.39 -39.43
N THR A 316 14.01 24.67 -38.69
CA THR A 316 12.87 25.51 -39.13
C THR A 316 12.67 26.77 -38.30
N THR A 317 13.59 27.10 -37.39
CA THR A 317 13.64 28.43 -36.76
C THR A 317 14.64 29.28 -37.56
N PRO A 318 14.19 30.35 -38.25
CA PRO A 318 15.06 31.28 -38.97
C PRO A 318 16.06 31.98 -38.06
#